data_AF-A0A2H3IQ74-F1
#
_entry.id   AF-A0A2H3IQ74-F1
#
_cell.length_a   1.000
_cell.length_b   1.000
_cell.length_c   1.000
_cell.angle_alpha   90.00
_cell.angle_beta   90.00
_cell.angle_gamma   90.00
#
_symmetry.space_group_name_H-M   'P 1'
#
loop_
_entity.id
_entity.type
_entity.pdbx_description
1 polymer ?
#
loop_
_entity_poly.entity_id
_entity_poly.type
_entity_poly.pdbx_seq_one_letter_code
_entity_poly.pdbx_strand_id
1 'polypeptide(L)'
;MENHQTYQENITLEAYFEHVFEWAANPDQWNNVLKPFLAEYKEVYGYEPVLNPQLQFKRTWLPTVTAEQQKEGIKRWNLFKSWYETNILPPSVEGVSDTLLLLPWSTGQPD
;
A
#
# COMPACT_ATOMS: atom_id res chain seq x y z
N MET A 1 -25.28 21.93 0.40
CA MET A 1 -24.40 22.08 -0.76
C MET A 1 -22.99 22.01 -0.25
N GLU A 2 -22.39 20.82 -0.26
CA GLU A 2 -21.01 20.61 0.19
C GLU A 2 -20.06 21.05 -0.93
N ASN A 3 -19.13 21.95 -0.59
CA ASN A 3 -18.08 22.40 -1.48
C ASN A 3 -17.11 21.24 -1.73
N HIS A 4 -17.28 20.53 -2.85
CA HIS A 4 -16.23 19.68 -3.38
C HIS A 4 -15.14 20.58 -3.98
N GLN A 5 -14.14 20.92 -3.16
CA GLN A 5 -12.89 21.48 -3.66
C GLN A 5 -12.26 20.44 -4.61
N THR A 6 -12.36 20.70 -5.91
CA THR A 6 -11.64 19.96 -6.94
C THR A 6 -10.15 20.23 -6.77
N TYR A 7 -9.43 19.31 -6.13
CA TYR A 7 -7.98 19.28 -6.13
C TYR A 7 -7.50 18.89 -7.54
N GLN A 8 -7.33 19.88 -8.41
CA GLN A 8 -6.57 19.72 -9.65
C GLN A 8 -5.08 19.90 -9.35
N GLU A 9 -4.46 18.87 -8.75
CA GLU A 9 -3.01 18.73 -8.86
C GLU A 9 -2.72 18.16 -10.27
N ASN A 10 -1.99 18.89 -11.12
CA ASN A 10 -1.53 18.45 -12.44
C ASN A 10 -0.41 17.39 -12.28
N ILE A 11 -0.72 16.27 -11.63
CA ILE A 11 0.18 15.15 -11.46
C ILE A 11 -0.21 14.12 -12.52
N THR A 12 0.72 13.74 -13.37
CA THR A 12 0.48 12.66 -14.33
C THR A 12 0.14 11.38 -13.57
N LEU A 13 -0.66 10.50 -14.17
CA LEU A 13 -0.94 9.18 -13.58
C LEU A 13 0.36 8.41 -13.28
N GLU A 14 1.39 8.63 -14.10
CA GLU A 14 2.75 8.16 -13.89
C GLU A 14 3.36 8.69 -12.57
N ALA A 15 3.36 10.01 -12.34
CA ALA A 15 3.84 10.60 -11.09
C ALA A 15 2.97 10.26 -9.85
N TYR A 16 1.72 9.84 -10.06
CA TYR A 16 0.92 9.20 -9.02
C TYR A 16 1.45 7.78 -8.73
N PHE A 17 1.62 6.93 -9.74
CA PHE A 17 2.06 5.55 -9.54
C PHE A 17 3.52 5.42 -9.10
N GLU A 18 4.36 6.39 -9.43
CA GLU A 18 5.81 6.31 -9.20
C GLU A 18 6.16 6.09 -7.72
N HIS A 19 5.42 6.71 -6.79
CA HIS A 19 5.77 6.65 -5.36
C HIS A 19 4.62 6.35 -4.42
N VAL A 20 3.36 6.35 -4.88
CA VAL A 20 2.23 6.21 -3.96
C VAL A 20 2.22 4.85 -3.28
N PHE A 21 2.45 3.77 -4.03
CA PHE A 21 2.53 2.44 -3.43
C PHE A 21 3.72 2.32 -2.47
N GLU A 22 4.88 2.86 -2.87
CA GLU A 22 6.12 2.71 -2.15
C GLU A 22 6.24 3.60 -0.90
N TRP A 23 5.52 4.72 -0.86
CA TRP A 23 5.48 5.58 0.32
C TRP A 23 4.30 5.24 1.22
N ALA A 24 3.15 4.83 0.70
CA ALA A 24 1.97 4.56 1.53
C ALA A 24 2.07 3.23 2.28
N ALA A 25 2.34 2.13 1.59
CA ALA A 25 2.20 0.77 2.16
C ALA A 25 3.51 0.22 2.75
N ASN A 26 4.62 0.67 2.21
CA ASN A 26 5.93 0.06 2.35
C ASN A 26 6.62 0.39 3.69
N PRO A 27 6.47 1.60 4.30
CA PRO A 27 7.01 1.88 5.63
C PRO A 27 6.43 0.98 6.73
N ASP A 28 5.13 0.67 6.67
CA ASP A 28 4.49 -0.23 7.64
C ASP A 28 4.99 -1.66 7.46
N GLN A 29 5.19 -2.11 6.22
CA GLN A 29 5.81 -3.42 5.94
C GLN A 29 7.23 -3.51 6.51
N TRP A 30 8.00 -2.42 6.45
CA TRP A 30 9.33 -2.39 7.04
C TRP A 30 9.26 -2.46 8.56
N ASN A 31 8.54 -1.53 9.19
CA ASN A 31 8.55 -1.35 10.64
C ASN A 31 7.88 -2.51 11.39
N ASN A 32 6.83 -3.09 10.82
CA ASN A 32 6.00 -4.07 11.53
C ASN A 32 6.24 -5.53 11.08
N VAL A 33 6.91 -5.76 9.94
CA VAL A 33 7.08 -7.12 9.41
C VAL A 33 8.56 -7.44 9.15
N LEU A 34 9.19 -6.75 8.20
CA LEU A 34 10.53 -7.15 7.74
C LEU A 34 11.61 -6.86 8.79
N LYS A 35 11.61 -5.66 9.40
CA LYS A 35 12.63 -5.29 10.38
C LYS A 35 12.60 -6.19 11.63
N PRO A 36 11.42 -6.47 12.26
CA PRO A 36 11.35 -7.43 13.36
C PRO A 36 11.81 -8.83 12.97
N PHE A 37 11.37 -9.34 11.82
CA PHE A 37 11.78 -10.67 11.32
C PHE A 37 13.30 -10.79 11.18
N LEU A 38 13.96 -9.79 10.59
CA LEU A 38 15.42 -9.80 10.42
C LEU A 38 16.15 -9.84 11.77
N ALA A 39 15.66 -9.07 12.75
CA ALA A 39 16.25 -9.02 14.09
C ALA A 39 16.11 -10.38 14.81
N GLU A 40 14.89 -10.92 14.83
CA GLU A 40 14.58 -12.20 15.46
C GLU A 40 15.34 -13.36 14.82
N TYR A 41 15.37 -13.42 13.48
CA TYR A 41 16.08 -14.49 12.76
C TYR A 41 17.57 -14.49 13.12
N LYS A 42 18.20 -13.32 13.14
CA LYS A 42 19.62 -13.21 13.49
C LYS A 42 19.89 -13.60 14.93
N GLU A 43 19.00 -13.25 15.86
CA GLU A 43 19.09 -13.64 17.26
C GLU A 43 19.01 -15.16 17.43
N VAL A 44 18.05 -15.81 16.75
CA VAL A 44 17.81 -17.26 16.87
C VAL A 44 18.91 -18.09 16.18
N TYR A 45 19.33 -17.69 14.98
CA TYR A 45 20.17 -18.52 14.12
C TYR A 45 21.64 -18.04 14.03
N GLY A 46 21.95 -16.83 14.49
CA GLY A 46 23.31 -16.27 14.49
C GLY A 46 23.81 -15.76 13.13
N TYR A 47 22.97 -15.76 12.09
CA TYR A 47 23.29 -15.24 10.77
C TYR A 47 22.07 -14.56 10.11
N GLU A 48 22.31 -13.78 9.06
CA GLU A 48 21.26 -13.06 8.33
C GLU A 48 20.42 -14.02 7.46
N PRO A 49 19.09 -13.86 7.38
CA PRO A 49 18.28 -14.72 6.52
C PRO A 49 18.58 -14.50 5.03
N VAL A 50 18.44 -15.57 4.24
CA VAL A 50 18.50 -15.47 2.78
C VAL A 50 17.19 -14.90 2.27
N LEU A 51 17.26 -13.69 1.73
CA LEU A 51 16.10 -12.98 1.18
C LEU A 51 16.04 -13.16 -0.34
N ASN A 52 14.84 -13.23 -0.91
CA ASN A 52 14.69 -13.12 -2.36
C ASN A 52 15.08 -11.69 -2.83
N PRO A 53 15.35 -11.47 -4.13
CA PRO A 53 15.82 -10.17 -4.63
C PRO A 53 14.92 -8.98 -4.26
N GLN A 54 13.59 -9.18 -4.25
CA GLN A 54 12.64 -8.15 -3.87
C GLN A 54 12.80 -7.72 -2.40
N LEU A 55 12.93 -8.67 -1.47
CA LEU A 55 13.13 -8.37 -0.06
C LEU A 55 14.52 -7.81 0.22
N GLN A 56 15.53 -8.19 -0.57
CA GLN A 56 16.86 -7.55 -0.51
C GLN A 56 16.79 -6.06 -0.86
N PHE A 57 16.11 -5.72 -1.97
CA PHE A 57 15.88 -4.33 -2.36
C PHE A 57 15.09 -3.56 -1.30
N LYS A 58 14.00 -4.16 -0.78
CA LYS A 58 13.18 -3.55 0.27
C LYS A 58 13.98 -3.29 1.55
N ARG A 59 14.84 -4.23 1.96
CA ARG A 59 15.71 -4.04 3.14
C ARG A 59 16.62 -2.82 3.01
N THR A 60 17.10 -2.50 1.82
CA THR A 60 17.98 -1.35 1.60
C THR A 60 17.23 -0.04 1.40
N TRP A 61 16.08 -0.08 0.72
CA TRP A 61 15.36 1.11 0.31
C TRP A 61 14.31 1.57 1.33
N LEU A 62 13.55 0.66 1.95
CA LEU A 62 12.50 1.05 2.90
C LEU A 62 12.97 1.90 4.08
N PRO A 63 14.18 1.71 4.64
CA PRO A 63 14.69 2.60 5.68
C PRO A 63 14.88 4.04 5.24
N THR A 64 14.92 4.34 3.94
CA THR A 64 15.12 5.70 3.42
C THR A 64 13.82 6.48 3.25
N VAL A 65 12.67 5.84 3.41
CA VAL A 65 11.37 6.52 3.31
C VAL A 65 11.09 7.33 4.57
N THR A 66 10.85 8.63 4.41
CA THR A 66 10.58 9.53 5.54
C THR A 66 9.11 9.50 5.96
N ALA A 67 8.82 10.00 7.16
CA ALA A 67 7.44 10.15 7.64
C ALA A 67 6.61 11.11 6.76
N GLU A 68 7.24 12.16 6.23
CA GLU A 68 6.60 13.11 5.31
C GLU A 68 6.25 12.44 3.98
N GLN A 69 7.16 11.63 3.45
CA GLN A 69 6.91 10.83 2.24
C GLN A 69 5.76 9.86 2.48
N GLN A 70 5.74 9.15 3.61
CA GLN A 70 4.64 8.24 3.95
C GLN A 70 3.30 8.98 4.02
N LYS A 71 3.27 10.13 4.69
CA LYS A 71 2.06 10.96 4.80
C LYS A 71 1.55 11.41 3.43
N GLU A 72 2.45 11.85 2.54
CA GLU A 72 2.10 12.25 1.18
C GLU A 72 1.61 11.06 0.33
N GLY A 73 2.26 9.89 0.47
CA GLY A 73 1.81 8.64 -0.15
C GLY A 73 0.39 8.28 0.26
N ILE A 74 0.08 8.35 1.56
CA ILE A 74 -1.28 8.09 2.08
C ILE A 74 -2.30 9.11 1.56
N LYS A 75 -1.94 10.41 1.54
CA LYS A 75 -2.82 11.46 0.99
C LYS A 75 -3.19 11.16 -0.46
N ARG A 76 -2.19 10.85 -1.29
CA ARG A 76 -2.39 10.53 -2.71
C ARG A 76 -3.20 9.25 -2.89
N TRP A 77 -2.86 8.19 -2.16
CA TRP A 77 -3.60 6.92 -2.17
C TRP A 77 -5.09 7.16 -1.93
N ASN A 78 -5.43 7.93 -0.89
CA ASN A 78 -6.82 8.23 -0.55
C ASN A 78 -7.50 9.08 -1.63
N LEU A 79 -6.80 10.04 -2.24
CA LEU A 79 -7.35 10.85 -3.33
C LEU A 79 -7.73 9.99 -4.53
N PHE A 80 -6.83 9.10 -4.97
CA PHE A 80 -7.11 8.19 -6.08
C PHE A 80 -8.20 7.19 -5.73
N LYS A 81 -8.16 6.61 -4.51
CA LYS A 81 -9.20 5.69 -4.05
C LYS A 81 -10.58 6.34 -4.14
N SER A 82 -10.73 7.55 -3.59
CA SER A 82 -11.98 8.31 -3.67
C SER A 82 -12.42 8.58 -5.11
N TRP A 83 -11.49 8.97 -5.99
CA TRP A 83 -11.80 9.19 -7.41
C TRP A 83 -12.24 7.89 -8.10
N TYR A 84 -11.54 6.79 -7.87
CA TYR A 84 -11.83 5.49 -8.46
C TYR A 84 -13.18 4.95 -7.99
N GLU A 85 -13.42 4.98 -6.68
CA GLU A 85 -14.70 4.60 -6.06
C GLU A 85 -15.85 5.53 -6.47
N THR A 86 -15.60 6.73 -6.96
CA THR A 86 -16.66 7.63 -7.44
C THR A 86 -16.96 7.44 -8.93
N ASN A 87 -15.92 7.26 -9.76
CA ASN A 87 -16.05 7.38 -11.21
C ASN A 87 -15.98 6.04 -11.95
N ILE A 88 -15.31 5.04 -11.37
CA ILE A 88 -15.03 3.77 -12.04
C ILE A 88 -15.80 2.63 -11.38
N LEU A 89 -15.74 2.55 -10.05
CA LEU A 89 -16.39 1.52 -9.27
C LEU A 89 -17.19 2.14 -8.11
N PRO A 90 -18.37 2.74 -8.39
CA PRO A 90 -19.26 3.22 -7.34
C PRO A 90 -19.56 2.11 -6.33
N PRO A 91 -19.39 2.37 -5.02
CA PRO A 91 -19.80 1.40 -4.01
C PRO A 91 -21.29 1.12 -4.17
N SER A 92 -21.64 -0.16 -4.15
CA SER A 92 -23.04 -0.56 -4.24
C SER A 92 -23.80 -0.06 -3.02
N VAL A 93 -24.94 0.59 -3.27
CA VAL A 93 -25.86 1.05 -2.22
C VAL A 93 -26.43 -0.14 -1.42
N GLU A 94 -26.48 -1.33 -2.03
CA GLU A 94 -27.07 -2.55 -1.46
C GLU A 94 -26.04 -3.65 -1.17
N GLY A 95 -24.74 -3.36 -1.32
CA GLY A 95 -23.66 -4.33 -1.10
C GLY A 95 -23.44 -5.35 -2.23
N VAL A 96 -24.24 -5.33 -3.29
CA VAL A 96 -24.11 -6.19 -4.48
C VAL A 96 -23.66 -5.35 -5.68
N SER A 97 -22.53 -5.69 -6.30
CA SER A 97 -22.01 -5.00 -7.49
C SER A 97 -22.06 -5.92 -8.71
N ASP A 98 -22.62 -5.43 -9.82
CA ASP A 98 -22.57 -6.12 -11.12
C ASP A 98 -21.21 -5.98 -11.83
N THR A 99 -20.31 -5.16 -11.28
CA THR A 99 -19.07 -4.72 -11.92
C THR A 99 -17.86 -5.55 -11.51
N LEU A 100 -17.85 -6.12 -10.30
CA LEU A 100 -16.68 -6.82 -9.74
C LEU A 100 -17.07 -8.12 -9.03
N LEU A 101 -16.59 -9.23 -9.58
CA LEU A 101 -16.69 -10.55 -8.95
C LEU A 101 -15.41 -10.81 -8.14
N LEU A 102 -15.48 -10.62 -6.82
CA LEU A 102 -14.42 -11.03 -5.90
C LEU A 102 -14.58 -12.51 -5.56
N LEU A 103 -13.79 -13.35 -6.21
CA LEU A 103 -13.70 -14.77 -5.89
C LEU A 103 -12.66 -14.98 -4.78
N PRO A 104 -13.02 -15.59 -3.64
CA PRO A 104 -12.03 -15.91 -2.62
C PRO A 104 -11.03 -16.93 -3.18
N TRP A 105 -9.73 -16.67 -3.00
CA TRP A 105 -8.63 -17.53 -3.47
C TRP A 105 -8.56 -18.87 -2.72
N SER A 106 -9.29 -19.01 -1.61
CA SER A 106 -9.44 -20.24 -0.83
C SER A 106 -10.77 -20.25 -0.07
N THR A 107 -11.03 -21.30 0.73
CA THR A 107 -12.29 -21.50 1.47
C THR A 107 -12.63 -20.39 2.48
N GLY A 108 -11.76 -19.40 2.69
CA GLY A 108 -12.01 -18.28 3.62
C GLY A 108 -12.19 -18.71 5.07
N GLN A 109 -11.92 -19.97 5.40
CA GLN A 109 -11.86 -20.46 6.76
C GLN A 109 -10.44 -20.24 7.28
N PRO A 110 -10.25 -19.46 8.36
CA PRO A 110 -8.99 -19.47 9.09
C PRO A 110 -8.82 -20.86 9.72
N ASP A 111 -7.63 -21.46 9.58
CA ASP A 111 -7.20 -22.60 10.41
C ASP A 111 -7.06 -22.18 11.89
#